data_AF-A0A840N830-F1
#
_entry.id   AF-A0A840N830-F1
#
_cell.length_a   1.000
_cell.length_b   1.000
_cell.length_c   1.000
_cell.angle_alpha   90.00
_cell.angle_beta   90.00
_cell.angle_gamma   90.00
#
_symmetry.space_group_name_H-M   'P 1'
#
loop_
_entity.id
_entity.type
_entity.pdbx_description
1 polymer ?
#
loop_
_entity_poly.entity_id
_entity_poly.type
_entity_poly.pdbx_seq_one_letter_code
_entity_poly.pdbx_strand_id
1 'polypeptide(L)'
;MRQAATVSAAIVFGLAIFFDLAVAQILTPTPSEWMDKLDREHKQLVSPSGHVSARGQVQAIDRGPGAASVTILTEDMKSADGSIRMPAMEMPFHVTNPRMLKGLRPGDMVEFEAARLRNAVMITDIRKAR
;
A
#
# COMPACT_ATOMS: atom_id res chain seq x y z
N MET A 1 69.45 -5.89 -23.53
CA MET A 1 68.64 -4.68 -23.76
C MET A 1 68.05 -4.75 -25.16
N ARG A 2 66.77 -4.36 -25.29
CA ARG A 2 66.00 -4.13 -26.52
C ARG A 2 65.44 -5.35 -27.26
N GLN A 3 64.14 -5.25 -27.45
CA GLN A 3 63.19 -6.11 -28.13
C GLN A 3 63.41 -6.08 -29.65
N ALA A 4 62.96 -7.15 -30.31
CA ALA A 4 62.12 -7.15 -31.52
C ALA A 4 62.52 -8.34 -32.41
N ALA A 5 61.71 -9.40 -32.38
CA ALA A 5 61.70 -10.42 -33.41
C ALA A 5 60.33 -10.40 -34.09
N THR A 6 60.33 -9.78 -35.26
CA THR A 6 59.54 -10.13 -36.45
C THR A 6 59.08 -11.58 -36.47
N VAL A 7 57.82 -11.88 -36.79
CA VAL A 7 57.35 -12.95 -37.72
C VAL A 7 55.85 -12.66 -37.98
N SER A 8 55.49 -12.07 -39.12
CA SER A 8 55.05 -12.74 -40.36
C SER A 8 53.82 -13.65 -40.22
N ALA A 9 52.75 -13.20 -40.87
CA ALA A 9 51.68 -13.92 -41.56
C ALA A 9 51.56 -15.43 -41.39
N ALA A 10 50.33 -15.88 -41.05
CA ALA A 10 49.70 -17.02 -41.71
C ALA A 10 48.19 -16.98 -41.47
N ILE A 11 47.44 -16.75 -42.55
CA ILE A 11 46.00 -16.97 -42.64
C ILE A 11 45.78 -18.49 -42.65
N VAL A 12 45.02 -19.03 -41.71
CA VAL A 12 44.46 -20.38 -41.80
C VAL A 12 42.99 -20.34 -41.42
N PHE A 13 42.18 -20.78 -42.38
CA PHE A 13 40.77 -21.12 -42.30
C PHE A 13 40.42 -21.91 -41.04
N GLY A 14 39.36 -21.50 -40.35
CA GLY A 14 38.84 -22.23 -39.20
C GLY A 14 37.37 -21.92 -38.95
N LEU A 15 36.50 -22.79 -39.47
CA LEU A 15 35.26 -23.24 -38.84
C LEU A 15 34.38 -22.16 -38.19
N ALA A 16 33.48 -21.56 -38.97
CA ALA A 16 32.38 -20.77 -38.43
C ALA A 16 31.40 -21.69 -37.68
N ILE A 17 31.63 -21.85 -36.37
CA ILE A 17 30.63 -22.36 -35.44
C ILE A 17 29.51 -21.30 -35.40
N PHE A 18 28.32 -21.65 -35.88
CA PHE A 18 27.11 -20.88 -35.66
C PHE A 18 26.84 -20.85 -34.15
N PHE A 19 27.25 -19.78 -33.48
CA PHE A 19 26.80 -19.46 -32.13
C PHE A 19 25.48 -18.70 -32.29
N ASP A 20 24.38 -19.45 -32.25
CA ASP A 20 23.04 -18.90 -32.11
C ASP A 20 22.95 -18.23 -30.72
N LEU A 21 23.30 -16.95 -30.69
CA LEU A 21 23.23 -16.12 -29.48
C LEU A 21 21.77 -15.71 -29.31
N ALA A 22 20.98 -16.60 -28.71
CA ALA A 22 19.68 -16.27 -28.16
C ALA A 22 19.86 -15.18 -27.10
N VAL A 23 19.72 -13.92 -27.51
CA VAL A 23 19.57 -12.78 -26.60
C VAL A 23 18.22 -12.97 -25.89
N ALA A 24 18.26 -13.62 -24.72
CA ALA A 24 17.17 -13.57 -23.77
C ALA A 24 17.01 -12.10 -23.35
N GLN A 25 16.00 -11.43 -23.93
CA GLN A 25 15.62 -10.08 -23.54
C GLN A 25 15.21 -10.11 -22.08
N ILE A 26 16.06 -9.54 -21.22
CA ILE A 26 15.77 -9.32 -19.81
C ILE A 26 14.74 -8.19 -19.77
N LEU A 27 13.45 -8.54 -19.81
CA LEU A 27 12.34 -7.61 -19.65
C LEU A 27 12.42 -7.02 -18.24
N THR A 28 13.02 -5.85 -18.10
CA THR A 28 12.93 -5.07 -16.87
C THR A 28 11.50 -4.55 -16.76
N PRO A 29 10.77 -4.85 -15.66
CA PRO A 29 9.41 -4.36 -15.49
C PRO A 29 9.41 -2.83 -15.51
N THR A 30 8.43 -2.27 -16.20
CA THR A 30 8.32 -0.83 -16.39
C THR A 30 7.99 -0.10 -15.08
N PRO A 31 8.25 1.22 -14.98
CA PRO A 31 7.95 1.97 -13.78
C PRO A 31 6.50 1.88 -13.25
N SER A 32 5.54 1.67 -14.15
CA SER A 32 4.14 1.45 -13.79
C SER A 32 3.89 0.09 -13.14
N GLU A 33 4.55 -0.96 -13.62
CA GLU A 33 4.34 -2.31 -13.11
C GLU A 33 4.87 -2.49 -11.68
N TRP A 34 5.93 -1.77 -11.31
CA TRP A 34 6.38 -1.77 -9.91
C TRP A 34 5.40 -1.05 -9.00
N MET A 35 4.78 0.04 -9.47
CA MET A 35 3.75 0.76 -8.71
C MET A 35 2.51 -0.12 -8.51
N ASP A 36 2.03 -0.78 -9.56
CA ASP A 36 0.88 -1.68 -9.50
C ASP A 36 1.15 -2.91 -8.62
N LYS A 37 2.38 -3.42 -8.63
CA LYS A 37 2.79 -4.52 -7.75
C LYS A 37 2.80 -4.10 -6.29
N LEU A 38 3.34 -2.92 -5.98
CA LEU A 38 3.31 -2.39 -4.61
C LEU A 38 1.88 -2.14 -4.14
N ASP A 39 1.00 -1.60 -4.98
CA ASP A 39 -0.41 -1.39 -4.63
C ASP A 39 -1.12 -2.72 -4.38
N ARG A 40 -0.85 -3.74 -5.21
CA ARG A 40 -1.40 -5.10 -5.05
C ARG A 40 -0.87 -5.80 -3.79
N GLU A 41 0.42 -5.69 -3.51
CA GLU A 41 1.01 -6.24 -2.29
C GLU A 41 0.47 -5.52 -1.06
N HIS A 42 0.31 -4.20 -1.12
CA HIS A 42 -0.30 -3.41 -0.05
C HIS A 42 -1.77 -3.84 0.18
N LYS A 43 -2.52 -4.08 -0.90
CA LYS A 43 -3.89 -4.61 -0.86
C LYS A 43 -3.98 -6.07 -0.40
N GLN A 44 -2.91 -6.85 -0.52
CA GLN A 44 -2.82 -8.22 0.01
C GLN A 44 -2.39 -8.26 1.49
N LEU A 45 -1.59 -7.29 1.94
CA LEU A 45 -1.19 -7.16 3.34
C LEU A 45 -2.35 -6.70 4.24
N VAL A 46 -3.34 -6.02 3.67
CA VAL A 46 -4.60 -5.71 4.35
C VAL A 46 -5.66 -6.67 3.82
N SER A 47 -5.85 -7.81 4.51
CA SER A 47 -6.90 -8.76 4.14
C SER A 47 -8.24 -8.03 4.09
N PRO A 48 -9.04 -8.12 3.02
CA PRO A 48 -10.37 -7.50 2.95
C PRO A 48 -11.29 -7.95 4.09
N SER A 49 -11.01 -9.12 4.68
CA SER A 49 -11.68 -9.66 5.86
C SER A 49 -11.34 -8.98 7.18
N GLY A 50 -10.28 -8.16 7.22
CA GLY A 50 -9.83 -7.37 8.39
C GLY A 50 -10.24 -5.90 8.33
N HIS A 51 -11.07 -5.53 7.34
CA HIS A 51 -11.77 -4.26 7.31
C HIS A 51 -13.16 -4.43 7.94
N VAL A 52 -13.61 -3.40 8.64
CA VAL A 52 -14.98 -3.30 9.13
C VAL A 52 -15.56 -1.96 8.71
N SER A 53 -16.73 -2.01 8.06
CA SER A 53 -17.49 -0.83 7.70
C SER A 53 -18.54 -0.55 8.77
N ALA A 54 -18.71 0.72 9.07
CA ALA A 54 -19.35 1.21 10.27
C ALA A 54 -20.16 2.47 10.01
N ARG A 55 -21.25 2.68 10.76
CA ARG A 55 -21.85 4.01 10.90
C ARG A 55 -21.64 4.56 12.30
N GLY A 56 -21.62 5.88 12.37
CA GLY A 56 -21.55 6.57 13.64
C GLY A 56 -21.74 8.07 13.50
N GLN A 57 -21.86 8.73 14.65
CA GLN A 57 -21.95 10.18 14.73
C GLN A 57 -20.61 10.74 15.22
N VAL A 58 -20.09 11.74 14.52
CA VAL A 58 -18.88 12.44 14.96
C VAL A 58 -19.18 13.24 16.23
N GLN A 59 -18.43 13.02 17.29
CA GLN A 59 -18.53 13.78 18.54
C GLN A 59 -17.44 14.86 18.65
N ALA A 60 -16.20 14.52 18.30
CA ALA A 60 -15.07 15.44 18.34
C ALA A 60 -14.09 15.15 17.21
N ILE A 61 -13.31 16.16 16.84
CA ILE A 61 -12.26 16.04 15.80
C ILE A 61 -11.00 16.72 16.29
N ASP A 62 -9.94 15.93 16.46
CA ASP A 62 -8.61 16.39 16.86
C ASP A 62 -7.68 16.43 15.66
N ARG A 63 -7.35 17.66 15.23
CA ARG A 63 -6.44 17.92 14.10
C ARG A 63 -5.07 18.32 14.63
N GLY A 64 -4.37 17.36 15.24
CA GLY A 64 -3.01 17.57 15.74
C GLY A 64 -1.96 17.57 14.62
N PRO A 65 -0.82 18.28 14.79
CA PRO A 65 0.31 18.14 13.90
C PRO A 65 0.92 16.73 14.04
N GLY A 66 0.73 15.89 13.02
CA GLY A 66 1.36 14.56 12.92
C GLY A 66 0.44 13.35 13.19
N ALA A 67 -0.60 13.52 14.02
CA ALA A 67 -1.62 12.51 14.25
C ALA A 67 -3.00 13.19 14.32
N ALA A 68 -3.92 12.74 13.47
CA ALA A 68 -5.29 13.21 13.47
C ALA A 68 -6.21 12.10 13.98
N SER A 69 -7.14 12.49 14.84
CA SER A 69 -8.08 11.58 15.48
C SER A 69 -9.49 12.13 15.42
N VAL A 70 -10.46 11.22 15.44
CA VAL A 70 -11.89 11.55 15.45
C VAL A 70 -12.57 10.70 16.49
N THR A 71 -13.34 11.34 17.36
CA THR A 71 -14.18 10.64 18.32
C THR A 71 -15.53 10.40 17.67
N ILE A 72 -15.92 9.13 17.55
CA ILE A 72 -17.16 8.72 16.91
C ILE A 72 -17.97 7.92 17.91
N LEU A 73 -19.26 8.25 18.03
CA LEU A 73 -20.25 7.38 18.64
C LEU A 73 -20.56 6.26 17.65
N THR A 74 -20.00 5.08 17.87
CA THR A 74 -20.16 3.93 16.98
C THR A 74 -21.33 3.07 17.39
N GLU A 75 -21.89 2.35 16.42
CA GLU A 75 -22.76 1.20 16.68
C GLU A 75 -21.95 -0.08 16.95
N ASP A 76 -22.62 -1.09 17.52
CA ASP A 76 -22.03 -2.40 17.79
C ASP A 76 -21.68 -3.08 16.45
N MET A 77 -20.40 -3.41 16.23
CA MET A 77 -20.00 -4.13 15.04
C MET A 77 -18.75 -4.99 15.20
N LYS A 78 -18.62 -5.92 14.26
CA LYS A 78 -17.54 -6.88 14.22
C LYS A 78 -17.12 -7.15 12.78
N SER A 79 -15.82 -7.22 12.55
CA SER A 79 -15.22 -7.64 11.28
C SER A 79 -15.57 -9.09 10.95
N ALA A 80 -15.61 -9.45 9.67
CA ALA A 80 -15.95 -10.81 9.21
C ALA A 80 -15.01 -11.88 9.78
N ASP A 81 -13.73 -11.57 9.92
CA ASP A 81 -12.71 -12.43 10.53
C ASP A 81 -12.69 -12.39 12.08
N GLY A 82 -13.48 -11.49 12.68
CA GLY A 82 -13.51 -11.25 14.12
C GLY A 82 -12.26 -10.60 14.71
N SER A 83 -11.33 -10.12 13.88
CA SER A 83 -10.10 -9.44 14.32
C SER A 83 -10.36 -8.06 14.91
N ILE A 84 -11.44 -7.40 14.47
CA ILE A 84 -11.91 -6.12 14.99
C ILE A 84 -13.30 -6.31 15.60
N ARG A 85 -13.46 -5.86 16.85
CA ARG A 85 -14.74 -5.71 17.53
C ARG A 85 -14.82 -4.29 18.07
N MET A 86 -15.88 -3.59 17.70
CA MET A 86 -16.14 -2.22 18.15
C MET A 86 -17.50 -2.22 18.85
N PRO A 87 -17.54 -2.04 20.17
CA PRO A 87 -18.79 -1.93 20.88
C PRO A 87 -19.52 -0.63 20.54
N ALA A 88 -20.82 -0.58 20.82
CA ALA A 88 -21.69 0.58 20.67
C ALA A 88 -21.34 1.61 21.75
N MET A 89 -20.25 2.33 21.56
CA MET A 89 -19.76 3.32 22.49
C MET A 89 -19.04 4.46 21.76
N GLU A 90 -18.80 5.55 22.49
CA GLU A 90 -17.97 6.64 22.01
C GLU A 90 -16.49 6.26 22.12
N MET A 91 -15.79 6.24 20.98
CA MET A 91 -14.36 5.89 20.93
C MET A 91 -13.57 6.86 20.05
N PRO A 92 -12.34 7.22 20.48
CA PRO A 92 -11.39 7.95 19.65
C PRO A 92 -10.70 7.00 18.66
N PHE A 93 -10.78 7.33 17.38
CA PHE A 93 -10.10 6.61 16.31
C PHE A 93 -9.02 7.47 15.67
N HIS A 94 -7.87 6.87 15.42
CA HIS A 94 -6.85 7.50 14.59
C HIS A 94 -7.19 7.31 13.12
N VAL A 95 -6.99 8.35 12.30
CA VAL A 95 -7.12 8.23 10.86
C VAL A 95 -5.77 7.96 10.21
N THR A 96 -5.78 7.17 9.15
CA THR A 96 -4.59 6.95 8.31
C THR A 96 -4.19 8.20 7.52
N ASN A 97 -5.16 9.03 7.14
CA ASN A 97 -4.93 10.29 6.43
C ASN A 97 -5.72 11.45 7.06
N PRO A 98 -5.05 12.45 7.65
CA PRO A 98 -5.70 13.63 8.24
C PRO A 98 -6.65 14.40 7.31
N ARG A 99 -6.42 14.33 5.99
CA ARG A 99 -7.24 15.05 4.99
C ARG A 99 -8.67 14.52 4.92
N MET A 100 -8.91 13.28 5.34
CA MET A 100 -10.25 12.68 5.34
C MET A 100 -11.19 13.37 6.36
N LEU A 101 -10.64 14.00 7.40
CA LEU A 101 -11.40 14.75 8.39
C LEU A 101 -11.76 16.17 7.95
N LYS A 102 -11.38 16.57 6.72
CA LYS A 102 -11.67 17.89 6.18
C LYS A 102 -13.16 17.98 5.85
N GLY A 103 -13.83 19.01 6.38
CA GLY A 103 -15.26 19.24 6.14
C GLY A 103 -16.21 18.46 7.05
N LEU A 104 -15.71 17.50 7.83
CA LEU A 104 -16.46 16.88 8.92
C LEU A 104 -16.57 17.82 10.12
N ARG A 105 -17.70 17.76 10.81
CA ARG A 105 -17.98 18.49 12.06
C ARG A 105 -18.63 17.57 13.09
N PRO A 106 -18.47 17.89 14.39
CA PRO A 106 -19.31 17.29 15.43
C PRO A 106 -20.80 17.35 15.07
N GLY A 107 -21.51 16.25 15.31
CA GLY A 107 -22.91 16.04 14.95
C GLY A 107 -23.12 15.37 13.59
N ASP A 108 -22.12 15.34 12.70
CA ASP A 108 -22.26 14.73 11.39
C ASP A 108 -22.38 13.20 11.49
N MET A 109 -23.36 12.63 10.78
CA MET A 109 -23.42 11.19 10.54
C MET A 109 -22.42 10.79 9.47
N VAL A 110 -21.66 9.73 9.74
CA VAL A 110 -20.59 9.25 8.87
C VAL A 110 -20.69 7.74 8.69
N GLU A 111 -20.32 7.30 7.48
CA GLU A 111 -19.91 5.93 7.22
C GLU A 111 -18.39 5.90 7.19
N PHE A 112 -17.79 4.95 7.90
CA PHE A 112 -16.33 4.81 7.94
C PHE A 112 -15.91 3.36 7.81
N GLU A 113 -14.70 3.16 7.30
CA GLU A 113 -14.02 1.88 7.27
C GLU A 113 -12.85 1.93 8.23
N ALA A 114 -12.75 0.91 9.08
CA ALA A 114 -11.62 0.72 9.97
C ALA A 114 -10.89 -0.58 9.63
N ALA A 115 -9.57 -0.55 9.71
CA ALA A 115 -8.72 -1.71 9.53
C ALA A 115 -7.64 -1.74 10.60
N ARG A 116 -7.09 -2.93 10.86
CA ARG A 116 -5.98 -3.07 11.80
C ARG A 116 -4.66 -2.80 11.08
N LEU A 117 -4.05 -1.64 11.34
CA LEU A 117 -2.74 -1.27 10.83
C LEU A 117 -1.73 -1.24 11.97
N ARG A 118 -0.58 -1.92 11.81
CA ARG A 118 0.53 -1.90 12.80
C ARG A 118 0.04 -2.20 14.23
N ASN A 119 -0.85 -3.18 14.38
CA ASN A 119 -1.52 -3.59 15.63
C ASN A 119 -2.56 -2.61 16.22
N ALA A 120 -2.81 -1.45 15.62
CA ALA A 120 -3.86 -0.50 16.03
C ALA A 120 -5.05 -0.52 15.07
N VAL A 121 -6.27 -0.27 15.59
CA VAL A 121 -7.45 -0.06 14.74
C VAL A 121 -7.45 1.39 14.27
N MET A 122 -7.39 1.60 12.96
CA MET A 122 -7.34 2.92 12.35
C MET A 122 -8.42 3.05 11.28
N ILE A 123 -8.96 4.26 11.14
CA ILE A 123 -9.90 4.58 10.07
C ILE A 123 -9.11 4.75 8.76
N THR A 124 -9.45 3.91 7.78
CA THR A 124 -8.87 3.88 6.44
C THR A 124 -9.70 4.68 5.45
N ASP A 125 -11.03 4.74 5.63
CA ASP A 125 -11.91 5.62 4.86
C ASP A 125 -13.00 6.22 5.75
N ILE A 126 -13.44 7.45 5.47
CA ILE A 126 -14.57 8.09 6.16
C ILE A 126 -15.27 9.06 5.23
N ARG A 127 -16.59 8.95 5.19
CA ARG A 127 -17.46 9.77 4.35
C ARG A 127 -18.70 10.16 5.12
N LYS A 128 -19.25 11.33 4.79
CA LYS A 128 -20.52 11.78 5.36
C LYS A 128 -21.64 10.87 4.85
N ALA A 129 -22.45 10.35 5.77
CA ALA A 129 -23.67 9.63 5.42
C ALA A 129 -24.65 10.63 4.79
N ARG A 130 -25.29 10.22 3.69
CA ARG A 130 -26.22 11.06 2.94
C ARG A 130 -27.59 11.13 3.62
#